data_AF-A0A7Y5NV05-F1
#
_entry.id   AF-A0A7Y5NV05-F1
#
_cell.length_a   1.000
_cell.length_b   1.000
_cell.length_c   1.000
_cell.angle_alpha   90.00
_cell.angle_beta   90.00
_cell.angle_gamma   90.00
#
_symmetry.space_group_name_H-M   'P 1'
#
loop_
_entity.id
_entity.type
_entity.pdbx_description
1 polymer ?
#
loop_
_entity_poly.entity_id
_entity_poly.type
_entity_poly.pdbx_seq_one_letter_code
_entity_poly.pdbx_strand_id
1 'polypeptide(L)'
;MSQSNLPNDGGGTLVRAPALPTDQADKPFSFDPQIGEGAFSKRAPSLRAMDPGAVTTPNCDASRAALTALQFVKAAQNVPSRSQAFAGLGAYLGDNTLEMLREQAWTLWYLDSRVRSIQATKSDAKVDLRLAEEGTKARARVLRMLTYHLGENPRMEAELKDIALGTGWVDLASDLARLAGHISVHKEKLAAADPMNFRPDDEVRLRGIANEIVAQLNEDRGNETADLRNRAWTQLVATYAHLKSAADFIFHKSPSEAALFPGLRQAVMASNARRSTEEETAADPTAPVSADPAAPAPVEQPATAPVAGIPGLPGGSPLIG
;
A
#
# COMPACT_ATOMS: atom_id res chain seq x y z
N MET A 1 36.18 42.24 -39.38
CA MET A 1 35.12 43.07 -38.78
C MET A 1 33.87 42.20 -38.72
N SER A 2 33.88 41.25 -37.80
CA SER A 2 33.15 41.27 -36.52
C SER A 2 31.75 40.69 -36.69
N GLN A 3 31.69 39.36 -36.65
CA GLN A 3 30.48 38.61 -36.33
C GLN A 3 30.18 38.86 -34.85
N SER A 4 29.04 39.47 -34.56
CA SER A 4 28.57 39.72 -33.21
C SER A 4 27.86 38.48 -32.66
N ASN A 5 28.46 37.88 -31.64
CA ASN A 5 27.89 36.84 -30.80
C ASN A 5 26.62 37.35 -30.09
N LEU A 6 25.57 36.54 -30.11
CA LEU A 6 24.43 36.60 -29.19
C LEU A 6 24.85 35.95 -27.86
N PRO A 7 24.66 36.60 -26.70
CA PRO A 7 24.70 35.91 -25.42
C PRO A 7 23.36 35.21 -25.14
N ASN A 8 23.47 33.90 -25.00
CA ASN A 8 22.46 33.00 -24.46
C ASN A 8 22.55 33.07 -22.93
N ASP A 9 21.65 33.80 -22.29
CA ASP A 9 21.52 33.84 -20.83
C ASP A 9 20.05 33.72 -20.43
N GLY A 10 19.76 32.73 -19.60
CA GLY A 10 18.43 32.53 -19.05
C GLY A 10 18.22 31.14 -18.48
N GLY A 11 19.19 30.64 -17.71
CA GLY A 11 19.03 29.45 -16.89
C GLY A 11 17.80 29.59 -16.00
N GLY A 12 16.76 28.81 -16.32
CA GLY A 12 15.57 28.68 -15.51
C GLY A 12 15.97 28.19 -14.13
N THR A 13 16.08 29.12 -13.19
CA THR A 13 16.23 28.80 -11.78
C THR A 13 14.93 28.11 -11.38
N LEU A 14 14.98 26.78 -11.22
CA LEU A 14 13.90 26.03 -10.60
C LEU A 14 13.72 26.62 -9.20
N VAL A 15 12.74 27.51 -9.06
CA VAL A 15 12.35 28.08 -7.77
C VAL A 15 11.86 26.90 -6.94
N ARG A 16 12.73 26.41 -6.06
CA ARG A 16 12.42 25.40 -5.06
C ARG A 16 11.19 25.88 -4.29
N ALA A 17 10.14 25.05 -4.24
CA ALA A 17 8.93 25.36 -3.50
C ALA A 17 9.31 25.82 -2.07
N PRO A 18 8.67 26.87 -1.53
CA PRO A 18 9.00 27.36 -0.19
C PRO A 18 8.87 26.22 0.80
N ALA A 19 9.91 26.04 1.61
CA ALA A 19 9.93 25.07 2.68
C ALA A 19 8.71 25.27 3.59
N LEU A 20 7.90 24.22 3.75
CA LEU A 20 6.84 24.22 4.76
C LEU A 20 7.52 24.31 6.15
N PRO A 21 7.03 25.13 7.10
CA PRO A 21 7.70 25.35 8.39
C PRO A 21 7.70 24.15 9.35
N THR A 22 7.42 22.94 8.86
CA THR A 22 7.86 21.67 9.44
C THR A 22 9.39 21.53 9.52
N ASP A 23 10.14 22.49 8.98
CA ASP A 23 11.62 22.52 8.92
C ASP A 23 12.32 22.88 10.25
N GLN A 24 11.59 23.16 11.34
CA GLN A 24 12.23 23.13 12.65
C GLN A 24 12.43 21.67 13.07
N ALA A 25 13.70 21.23 13.06
CA ALA A 25 14.18 19.92 13.43
C ALA A 25 13.96 19.61 14.92
N ASP A 26 12.71 19.56 15.36
CA ASP A 26 12.32 18.85 16.55
C ASP A 26 12.36 17.34 16.28
N LYS A 27 12.58 16.54 17.33
CA LYS A 27 12.48 15.08 17.24
C LYS A 27 11.16 14.70 16.55
N PRO A 28 11.20 13.93 15.44
CA PRO A 28 9.99 13.41 14.83
C PRO A 28 9.25 12.54 15.86
N PHE A 29 7.91 12.55 15.82
CA PHE A 29 7.15 11.62 16.67
C PHE A 29 7.60 10.20 16.35
N SER A 30 8.04 9.49 17.40
CA SER A 30 8.26 8.05 17.34
C SER A 30 7.00 7.35 17.82
N PHE A 31 6.67 6.23 17.19
CA PHE A 31 5.59 5.39 17.67
C PHE A 31 5.91 4.88 19.08
N ASP A 32 4.96 5.04 20.00
CA ASP A 32 4.99 4.48 21.34
C ASP A 32 3.78 3.53 21.49
N PRO A 33 4.01 2.21 21.58
CA PRO A 33 2.93 1.22 21.71
C PRO A 33 2.06 1.43 22.95
N GLN A 34 2.61 1.90 24.07
CA GLN A 34 1.87 2.05 25.32
C GLN A 34 0.91 3.23 25.27
N ILE A 35 1.36 4.35 24.67
CA ILE A 35 0.49 5.52 24.44
C ILE A 35 -0.63 5.16 23.46
N GLY A 36 -0.29 4.46 22.38
CA GLY A 36 -1.24 3.99 21.38
C GLY A 36 -2.31 3.05 21.96
N GLU A 37 -1.90 2.07 22.77
CA GLU A 37 -2.79 1.11 23.43
C GLU A 37 -3.69 1.78 24.48
N GLY A 38 -3.14 2.71 25.27
CA GLY A 38 -3.93 3.50 26.23
C GLY A 38 -4.98 4.36 25.53
N ALA A 39 -4.63 5.01 24.42
CA ALA A 39 -5.57 5.79 23.62
C ALA A 39 -6.66 4.91 23.00
N PHE A 40 -6.28 3.75 22.43
CA PHE A 40 -7.23 2.79 21.90
C PHE A 40 -8.21 2.30 22.97
N SER A 41 -7.72 1.94 24.16
CA SER A 41 -8.56 1.43 25.25
C SER A 41 -9.65 2.42 25.65
N LYS A 42 -9.35 3.71 25.67
CA LYS A 42 -10.34 4.78 25.91
C LYS A 42 -11.36 4.91 24.77
N ARG A 43 -10.93 4.76 23.52
CA ARG A 43 -11.76 5.01 22.33
C ARG A 43 -12.55 3.78 21.87
N ALA A 44 -12.13 2.58 22.24
CA ALA A 44 -12.69 1.32 21.75
C ALA A 44 -14.23 1.22 21.87
N PRO A 45 -14.88 1.65 22.98
CA PRO A 45 -16.34 1.65 23.05
C PRO A 45 -16.99 2.52 21.96
N SER A 46 -16.46 3.73 21.73
CA SER A 46 -16.97 4.65 20.70
C SER A 46 -16.74 4.14 19.27
N LEU A 47 -15.63 3.44 19.03
CA LEU A 47 -15.34 2.84 17.72
C LEU A 47 -16.33 1.71 17.42
N ARG A 48 -16.57 0.82 18.39
CA ARG A 48 -17.51 -0.30 18.24
C ARG A 48 -18.96 0.15 18.10
N ALA A 49 -19.33 1.26 18.75
CA ALA A 49 -20.67 1.82 18.66
C ALA A 49 -20.96 2.58 17.35
N MET A 50 -19.96 2.83 16.50
CA MET A 50 -20.16 3.52 15.22
C MET A 50 -21.04 2.69 14.28
N ASP A 51 -21.95 3.34 13.56
CA ASP A 51 -22.76 2.66 12.55
C ASP A 51 -21.89 2.13 11.40
N PRO A 52 -22.03 0.85 10.98
CA PRO A 52 -21.25 0.30 9.88
C PRO A 52 -21.39 1.06 8.56
N GLY A 53 -22.55 1.68 8.28
CA GLY A 53 -22.79 2.45 7.07
C GLY A 53 -22.08 3.81 7.04
N ALA A 54 -21.64 4.31 8.20
CA ALA A 54 -20.85 5.54 8.33
C ALA A 54 -19.33 5.30 8.21
N VAL A 55 -18.87 4.04 8.20
CA VAL A 55 -17.44 3.71 8.19
C VAL A 55 -16.85 3.95 6.80
N THR A 56 -15.75 4.70 6.76
CA THR A 56 -14.96 4.92 5.55
C THR A 56 -13.62 4.19 5.64
N THR A 57 -13.06 3.85 4.48
CA THR A 57 -11.74 3.21 4.40
C THR A 57 -10.63 4.24 4.18
N PRO A 58 -9.42 4.02 4.74
CA PRO A 58 -8.25 4.84 4.42
C PRO A 58 -7.99 4.94 2.92
N ASN A 59 -7.82 6.16 2.41
CA ASN A 59 -7.48 6.45 1.02
C ASN A 59 -6.04 6.97 0.85
N CYS A 60 -5.27 6.96 1.92
CA CYS A 60 -3.82 7.18 1.97
C CYS A 60 -3.23 6.39 3.15
N ASP A 61 -1.92 6.49 3.37
CA ASP A 61 -1.26 5.80 4.48
C ASP A 61 -1.79 6.27 5.85
N ALA A 62 -2.38 5.37 6.62
CA ALA A 62 -3.03 5.66 7.89
C ALA A 62 -2.04 6.03 9.01
N SER A 63 -0.86 5.40 9.04
CA SER A 63 0.21 5.74 9.99
C SER A 63 0.75 7.14 9.73
N ARG A 64 0.92 7.52 8.46
CA ARG A 64 1.30 8.89 8.08
C ARG A 64 0.22 9.91 8.39
N ALA A 65 -1.05 9.57 8.15
CA ALA A 65 -2.15 10.44 8.53
C ALA A 65 -2.21 10.69 10.05
N ALA A 66 -1.98 9.64 10.86
CA ALA A 66 -1.86 9.78 12.30
C ALA A 66 -0.70 10.71 12.69
N LEU A 67 0.48 10.52 12.09
CA LEU A 67 1.64 11.40 12.32
C LEU A 67 1.34 12.87 11.96
N THR A 68 0.71 13.11 10.81
CA THR A 68 0.27 14.45 10.38
C THR A 68 -0.71 15.06 11.39
N ALA A 69 -1.66 14.29 11.92
CA ALA A 69 -2.57 14.76 12.95
C ALA A 69 -1.84 15.12 14.26
N LEU A 70 -0.85 14.34 14.68
CA LEU A 70 -0.01 14.67 15.84
C LEU A 70 0.80 15.96 15.61
N GLN A 71 1.34 16.13 14.41
CA GLN A 71 2.04 17.37 14.01
C GLN A 71 1.09 18.58 14.00
N PHE A 72 -0.14 18.42 13.54
CA PHE A 72 -1.18 19.45 13.62
C PHE A 72 -1.39 19.89 15.06
N VAL A 73 -1.63 18.95 15.98
CA VAL A 73 -1.87 19.24 17.40
C VAL A 73 -0.66 19.95 18.01
N LYS A 74 0.55 19.48 17.71
CA LYS A 74 1.79 20.11 18.15
C LYS A 74 1.92 21.55 17.64
N ALA A 75 1.70 21.77 16.34
CA ALA A 75 1.77 23.11 15.74
C ALA A 75 0.76 24.08 16.36
N ALA A 76 -0.44 23.59 16.69
CA ALA A 76 -1.50 24.35 17.35
C ALA A 76 -1.16 24.72 18.81
N GLN A 77 -0.39 23.89 19.51
CA GLN A 77 -0.13 24.06 20.96
C GLN A 77 1.24 24.62 21.29
N ASN A 78 2.23 24.47 20.39
CA ASN A 78 3.60 24.92 20.62
C ASN A 78 3.73 26.44 20.81
N VAL A 79 2.75 27.22 20.33
CA VAL A 79 2.74 28.68 20.47
C VAL A 79 1.51 29.08 21.30
N PRO A 80 1.67 29.84 22.41
CA PRO A 80 0.56 30.20 23.29
C PRO A 80 -0.59 30.93 22.58
N SER A 81 -0.29 31.81 21.62
CA SER A 81 -1.32 32.54 20.87
C SER A 81 -2.17 31.62 19.99
N ARG A 82 -1.59 30.59 19.37
CA ARG A 82 -2.33 29.58 18.60
C ARG A 82 -3.20 28.72 19.51
N SER A 83 -2.64 28.28 20.64
CA SER A 83 -3.37 27.49 21.63
C SER A 83 -4.60 28.25 22.13
N GLN A 84 -4.44 29.54 22.47
CA GLN A 84 -5.53 30.42 22.86
C GLN A 84 -6.55 30.64 21.73
N ALA A 85 -6.11 30.77 20.48
CA ALA A 85 -7.01 30.94 19.34
C ALA A 85 -7.91 29.71 19.12
N PHE A 86 -7.35 28.49 19.20
CA PHE A 86 -8.16 27.26 19.14
C PHE A 86 -9.08 27.12 20.36
N ALA A 87 -8.60 27.45 21.56
CA ALA A 87 -9.43 27.43 22.77
C ALA A 87 -10.62 28.40 22.67
N GLY A 88 -10.43 29.56 22.04
CA GLY A 88 -11.50 30.54 21.79
C GLY A 88 -12.63 30.01 20.88
N LEU A 89 -12.41 28.93 20.14
CA LEU A 89 -13.42 28.26 19.32
C LEU A 89 -14.07 27.05 19.99
N GLY A 90 -13.80 26.80 21.29
CA GLY A 90 -14.32 25.64 22.02
C GLY A 90 -15.85 25.49 21.95
N ALA A 91 -16.59 26.61 22.01
CA ALA A 91 -18.05 26.61 21.89
C ALA A 91 -18.58 26.08 20.54
N TYR A 92 -17.76 26.10 19.48
CA TYR A 92 -18.15 25.65 18.14
C TYR A 92 -17.53 24.30 17.77
N LEU A 93 -16.29 24.05 18.19
CA LEU A 93 -15.57 22.81 17.88
C LEU A 93 -15.85 21.70 18.90
N GLY A 94 -16.26 22.06 20.11
CA GLY A 94 -16.26 21.20 21.28
C GLY A 94 -15.00 21.40 22.11
N ASP A 95 -15.15 21.34 23.43
CA ASP A 95 -14.03 21.43 24.35
C ASP A 95 -13.04 20.28 24.10
N ASN A 96 -11.74 20.56 24.25
CA ASN A 96 -10.66 19.58 24.11
C ASN A 96 -10.56 18.91 22.73
N THR A 97 -11.08 19.51 21.66
CA THR A 97 -11.03 18.91 20.30
C THR A 97 -9.61 18.61 19.82
N LEU A 98 -8.61 19.42 20.20
CA LEU A 98 -7.20 19.14 19.91
C LEU A 98 -6.68 17.88 20.64
N GLU A 99 -7.09 17.69 21.90
CA GLU A 99 -6.75 16.49 22.68
C GLU A 99 -7.44 15.26 22.09
N MET A 100 -8.71 15.39 21.68
CA MET A 100 -9.44 14.33 20.98
C MET A 100 -8.76 13.94 19.67
N LEU A 101 -8.28 14.91 18.87
CA LEU A 101 -7.52 14.62 17.65
C LEU A 101 -6.22 13.87 17.99
N ARG A 102 -5.51 14.25 19.05
CA ARG A 102 -4.30 13.55 19.49
C ARG A 102 -4.59 12.10 19.88
N GLU A 103 -5.63 11.87 20.69
CA GLU A 103 -6.03 10.52 21.09
C GLU A 103 -6.47 9.67 19.89
N GLN A 104 -7.21 10.25 18.94
CA GLN A 104 -7.60 9.57 17.69
C GLN A 104 -6.38 9.22 16.83
N ALA A 105 -5.38 10.09 16.76
CA ALA A 105 -4.16 9.83 16.01
C ALA A 105 -3.36 8.67 16.60
N TRP A 106 -3.17 8.65 17.92
CA TRP A 106 -2.52 7.53 18.60
C TRP A 106 -3.28 6.21 18.43
N THR A 107 -4.61 6.27 18.52
CA THR A 107 -5.49 5.11 18.29
C THR A 107 -5.35 4.57 16.86
N LEU A 108 -5.35 5.45 15.85
CA LEU A 108 -5.19 5.07 14.45
C LEU A 108 -3.82 4.44 14.20
N TRP A 109 -2.74 5.04 14.72
CA TRP A 109 -1.39 4.52 14.54
C TRP A 109 -1.24 3.12 15.15
N TYR A 110 -1.76 2.92 16.37
CA TYR A 110 -1.75 1.62 17.04
C TYR A 110 -2.53 0.53 16.29
N LEU A 111 -3.73 0.86 15.79
CA LEU A 111 -4.53 -0.11 15.04
C LEU A 111 -3.90 -0.40 13.67
N ASP A 112 -3.33 0.59 12.98
CA ASP A 112 -2.62 0.36 11.72
C ASP A 112 -1.36 -0.48 11.92
N SER A 113 -0.59 -0.26 12.99
CA SER A 113 0.58 -1.08 13.32
C SER A 113 0.19 -2.52 13.63
N ARG A 114 -0.92 -2.75 14.33
CA ARG A 114 -1.46 -4.10 14.56
C ARG A 114 -1.96 -4.76 13.28
N VAL A 115 -2.68 -4.05 12.41
CA VAL A 115 -3.09 -4.58 11.11
C VAL A 115 -1.86 -5.02 10.31
N ARG A 116 -0.82 -4.18 10.24
CA ARG A 116 0.44 -4.51 9.55
C ARG A 116 1.16 -5.70 10.19
N SER A 117 1.19 -5.78 11.52
CA SER A 117 1.78 -6.93 12.22
C SER A 117 1.03 -8.21 11.91
N ILE A 118 -0.31 -8.20 11.93
CA ILE A 118 -1.15 -9.36 11.58
C ILE A 118 -0.90 -9.75 10.12
N GLN A 119 -0.84 -8.77 9.22
CA GLN A 119 -0.55 -8.99 7.79
C GLN A 119 0.85 -9.56 7.58
N ALA A 120 1.87 -9.07 8.29
CA ALA A 120 3.24 -9.58 8.18
C ALA A 120 3.39 -11.02 8.72
N THR A 121 2.53 -11.44 9.66
CA THR A 121 2.51 -12.80 10.19
C THR A 121 1.64 -13.75 9.38
N LYS A 122 0.71 -13.24 8.56
CA LYS A 122 -0.06 -14.05 7.62
C LYS A 122 0.80 -14.32 6.40
N SER A 123 0.86 -15.58 5.93
CA SER A 123 1.43 -15.86 4.62
C SER A 123 0.69 -14.99 3.58
N ASP A 124 1.44 -14.37 2.66
CA ASP A 124 0.93 -13.41 1.66
C ASP A 124 -0.19 -13.99 0.75
N ALA A 125 -0.43 -15.29 0.84
CA ALA A 125 -1.52 -15.99 0.19
C ALA A 125 -2.84 -15.80 0.94
N LYS A 126 -3.75 -14.98 0.39
CA LYS A 126 -5.16 -14.81 0.83
C LYS A 126 -5.97 -16.12 0.83
N VAL A 127 -5.47 -17.12 0.12
CA VAL A 127 -5.97 -18.49 0.04
C VAL A 127 -4.74 -19.39 -0.02
N ASP A 128 -4.73 -20.50 0.71
CA ASP A 128 -3.66 -21.49 0.66
C ASP A 128 -3.34 -21.88 -0.80
N LEU A 129 -2.05 -21.81 -1.16
CA LEU A 129 -1.62 -22.01 -2.55
C LEU A 129 -1.97 -23.42 -3.05
N ARG A 130 -1.84 -24.44 -2.20
CA ARG A 130 -2.15 -25.81 -2.56
C ARG A 130 -3.65 -25.98 -2.82
N LEU A 131 -4.50 -25.36 -2.00
CA LEU A 131 -5.95 -25.32 -2.21
C LEU A 131 -6.31 -24.59 -3.51
N ALA A 132 -5.69 -23.45 -3.79
CA ALA A 132 -5.91 -22.67 -5.01
C ALA A 132 -5.49 -23.44 -6.28
N GLU A 133 -4.35 -24.12 -6.24
CA GLU A 133 -3.90 -25.01 -7.32
C GLU A 133 -4.86 -26.18 -7.52
N GLU A 134 -5.32 -26.80 -6.43
CA GLU A 134 -6.28 -27.89 -6.48
C GLU A 134 -7.59 -27.46 -7.12
N GLY A 135 -8.14 -26.32 -6.70
CA GLY A 135 -9.34 -25.73 -7.28
C GLY A 135 -9.17 -25.41 -8.77
N THR A 136 -8.04 -24.81 -9.16
CA THR A 136 -7.77 -24.49 -10.57
C THR A 136 -7.68 -25.74 -11.44
N LYS A 137 -7.00 -26.79 -10.96
CA LYS A 137 -6.89 -28.10 -11.64
C LYS A 137 -8.26 -28.76 -11.77
N ALA A 138 -9.07 -28.73 -10.70
CA ALA A 138 -10.42 -29.28 -10.69
C ALA A 138 -11.35 -28.54 -11.67
N ARG A 139 -11.35 -27.20 -11.64
CA ARG A 139 -12.11 -26.35 -12.59
C ARG A 139 -11.75 -26.70 -14.02
N ALA A 140 -10.47 -26.70 -14.38
CA ALA A 140 -10.02 -26.97 -15.75
C ALA A 140 -10.43 -28.36 -16.24
N ARG A 141 -10.36 -29.39 -15.38
CA ARG A 141 -10.75 -30.75 -15.74
C ARG A 141 -12.26 -30.87 -15.97
N VAL A 142 -13.07 -30.38 -15.03
CA VAL A 142 -14.53 -30.49 -15.10
C VAL A 142 -15.08 -29.65 -16.25
N LEU A 143 -14.51 -28.47 -16.48
CA LEU A 143 -14.89 -27.60 -17.59
C LEU A 143 -14.65 -28.27 -18.94
N ARG A 144 -13.53 -28.99 -19.13
CA ARG A 144 -13.30 -29.79 -20.35
C ARG A 144 -14.34 -30.88 -20.53
N MET A 145 -14.65 -31.63 -19.48
CA MET A 145 -15.65 -32.71 -19.50
C MET A 145 -17.04 -32.16 -19.85
N LEU A 146 -17.50 -31.11 -19.15
CA LEU A 146 -18.82 -30.53 -19.39
C LEU A 146 -18.91 -29.87 -20.78
N THR A 147 -17.84 -29.23 -21.26
CA THR A 147 -17.82 -28.65 -22.61
C THR A 147 -17.96 -29.73 -23.68
N TYR A 148 -17.26 -30.85 -23.51
CA TYR A 148 -17.34 -31.95 -24.48
C TYR A 148 -18.73 -32.58 -24.55
N HIS A 149 -19.39 -32.79 -23.40
CA HIS A 149 -20.68 -33.51 -23.35
C HIS A 149 -21.92 -32.63 -23.43
N LEU A 150 -21.81 -31.34 -23.09
CA LEU A 150 -22.93 -30.41 -22.99
C LEU A 150 -22.77 -29.16 -23.85
N GLY A 151 -21.62 -28.96 -24.50
CA GLY A 151 -21.29 -27.75 -25.27
C GLY A 151 -22.12 -27.56 -26.54
N GLU A 152 -22.79 -28.59 -27.06
CA GLU A 152 -23.71 -28.45 -28.20
C GLU A 152 -25.01 -27.72 -27.84
N ASN A 153 -25.34 -27.61 -26.54
CA ASN A 153 -26.48 -26.81 -26.10
C ASN A 153 -26.04 -25.34 -25.96
N PRO A 154 -26.62 -24.40 -26.72
CA PRO A 154 -26.18 -23.00 -26.72
C PRO A 154 -26.24 -22.32 -25.35
N ARG A 155 -27.18 -22.70 -24.47
CA ARG A 155 -27.27 -22.16 -23.10
C ARG A 155 -26.16 -22.69 -22.21
N MET A 156 -25.82 -23.97 -22.35
CA MET A 156 -24.71 -24.59 -21.61
C MET A 156 -23.37 -24.09 -22.12
N GLU A 157 -23.22 -23.91 -23.42
CA GLU A 157 -22.00 -23.35 -24.02
C GLU A 157 -21.73 -21.94 -23.49
N ALA A 158 -22.75 -21.08 -23.41
CA ALA A 158 -22.63 -19.73 -22.87
C ALA A 158 -22.23 -19.74 -21.38
N GLU A 159 -22.87 -20.58 -20.58
CA GLU A 159 -22.56 -20.75 -19.15
C GLU A 159 -21.12 -21.24 -18.91
N LEU A 160 -20.67 -22.25 -19.67
CA LEU A 160 -19.32 -22.79 -19.54
C LEU A 160 -18.24 -21.81 -20.02
N LYS A 161 -18.54 -20.99 -21.03
CA LYS A 161 -17.65 -19.89 -21.45
C LYS A 161 -17.52 -18.82 -20.37
N ASP A 162 -18.63 -18.45 -19.72
CA ASP A 162 -18.62 -17.51 -18.61
C ASP A 162 -17.76 -18.02 -17.44
N ILE A 163 -17.97 -19.27 -17.01
CA ILE A 163 -17.15 -19.93 -15.97
C ILE A 163 -15.66 -19.98 -16.37
N ALA A 164 -15.34 -20.15 -17.65
CA ALA A 164 -13.94 -20.17 -18.11
C ALA A 164 -13.23 -18.82 -17.99
N LEU A 165 -13.98 -17.71 -17.99
CA LEU A 165 -13.46 -16.34 -17.92
C LEU A 165 -13.24 -15.86 -16.48
N GLY A 166 -13.77 -16.56 -15.47
CA GLY A 166 -13.65 -16.18 -14.06
C GLY A 166 -12.19 -16.07 -13.59
N THR A 167 -11.84 -14.94 -12.95
CA THR A 167 -10.48 -14.66 -12.46
C THR A 167 -10.45 -14.28 -10.99
N GLY A 168 -9.47 -14.80 -10.25
CA GLY A 168 -9.35 -14.56 -8.81
C GLY A 168 -10.16 -15.53 -7.95
N TRP A 169 -10.02 -15.38 -6.64
CA TRP A 169 -10.44 -16.42 -5.68
C TRP A 169 -11.95 -16.49 -5.45
N VAL A 170 -12.65 -15.36 -5.50
CA VAL A 170 -14.10 -15.30 -5.38
C VAL A 170 -14.75 -15.96 -6.60
N ASP A 171 -14.25 -15.63 -7.79
CA ASP A 171 -14.72 -16.23 -9.05
C ASP A 171 -14.42 -17.73 -9.05
N LEU A 172 -13.21 -18.15 -8.68
CA LEU A 172 -12.86 -19.57 -8.59
C LEU A 172 -13.81 -20.35 -7.66
N ALA A 173 -14.15 -19.83 -6.48
CA ALA A 173 -15.10 -20.49 -5.59
C ALA A 173 -16.51 -20.57 -6.20
N SER A 174 -16.98 -19.50 -6.84
CA SER A 174 -18.26 -19.45 -7.56
C SER A 174 -18.31 -20.46 -8.71
N ASP A 175 -17.25 -20.49 -9.53
CA ASP A 175 -17.07 -21.40 -10.66
C ASP A 175 -17.14 -22.86 -10.22
N LEU A 176 -16.40 -23.22 -9.16
CA LEU A 176 -16.40 -24.58 -8.61
C LEU A 176 -17.80 -24.99 -8.12
N ALA A 177 -18.53 -24.07 -7.46
CA ALA A 177 -19.89 -24.32 -7.01
C ALA A 177 -20.88 -24.50 -8.19
N ARG A 178 -20.78 -23.67 -9.23
CA ARG A 178 -21.58 -23.78 -10.47
C ARG A 178 -21.33 -25.10 -11.19
N LEU A 179 -20.05 -25.46 -11.37
CA LEU A 179 -19.64 -26.73 -11.98
C LEU A 179 -20.14 -27.94 -11.18
N ALA A 180 -20.08 -27.89 -9.84
CA ALA A 180 -20.65 -28.93 -8.99
C ALA A 180 -22.17 -29.07 -9.19
N GLY A 181 -22.88 -27.94 -9.35
CA GLY A 181 -24.30 -27.92 -9.69
C GLY A 181 -24.59 -28.64 -11.02
N HIS A 182 -23.80 -28.36 -12.06
CA HIS A 182 -23.96 -29.04 -13.35
C HIS A 182 -23.66 -30.54 -13.28
N ILE A 183 -22.65 -30.97 -12.52
CA ILE A 183 -22.41 -32.39 -12.28
C ILE A 183 -23.63 -33.02 -11.60
N SER A 184 -24.16 -32.40 -10.55
CA SER A 184 -25.31 -32.90 -9.80
C SER A 184 -26.52 -33.17 -10.70
N VAL A 185 -26.81 -32.23 -11.61
CA VAL A 185 -27.94 -32.29 -12.55
C VAL A 185 -27.70 -33.31 -13.67
N HIS A 186 -26.47 -33.44 -14.18
CA HIS A 186 -26.17 -34.24 -15.37
C HIS A 186 -25.44 -35.57 -15.07
N LYS A 187 -25.27 -35.94 -13.81
CA LYS A 187 -24.44 -37.09 -13.37
C LYS A 187 -24.78 -38.40 -14.09
N GLU A 188 -26.05 -38.72 -14.29
CA GLU A 188 -26.46 -39.99 -14.93
C GLU A 188 -26.05 -40.03 -16.40
N LYS A 189 -26.26 -38.92 -17.11
CA LYS A 189 -25.83 -38.76 -18.51
C LYS A 189 -24.32 -38.83 -18.63
N LEU A 190 -23.60 -38.13 -17.75
CA LEU A 190 -22.13 -38.07 -17.75
C LEU A 190 -21.51 -39.44 -17.43
N ALA A 191 -22.04 -40.15 -16.42
CA ALA A 191 -21.58 -41.48 -16.05
C ALA A 191 -21.78 -42.51 -17.17
N ALA A 192 -22.89 -42.41 -17.92
CA ALA A 192 -23.16 -43.29 -19.05
C ALA A 192 -22.32 -42.96 -20.30
N ALA A 193 -22.10 -41.66 -20.57
CA ALA A 193 -21.40 -41.20 -21.76
C ALA A 193 -19.87 -41.20 -21.63
N ASP A 194 -19.33 -41.07 -20.41
CA ASP A 194 -17.89 -40.96 -20.17
C ASP A 194 -17.46 -41.60 -18.85
N PRO A 195 -17.58 -42.94 -18.72
CA PRO A 195 -17.22 -43.66 -17.51
C PRO A 195 -15.72 -43.59 -17.18
N MET A 196 -14.87 -43.18 -18.14
CA MET A 196 -13.42 -43.08 -17.95
C MET A 196 -13.00 -41.76 -17.29
N ASN A 197 -13.63 -40.63 -17.66
CA ASN A 197 -13.27 -39.32 -17.12
C ASN A 197 -14.22 -38.81 -16.03
N PHE A 198 -15.46 -39.32 -16.00
CA PHE A 198 -16.42 -39.00 -14.95
C PHE A 198 -15.96 -39.57 -13.62
N ARG A 199 -16.00 -38.74 -12.56
CA ARG A 199 -15.74 -39.19 -11.19
C ARG A 199 -16.93 -38.83 -10.31
N PRO A 200 -17.52 -39.81 -9.60
CA PRO A 200 -18.71 -39.58 -8.79
C PRO A 200 -18.46 -38.58 -7.64
N ASP A 201 -17.22 -38.51 -7.13
CA ASP A 201 -16.86 -37.63 -6.01
C ASP A 201 -16.59 -36.18 -6.42
N ASP A 202 -16.60 -35.87 -7.73
CA ASP A 202 -16.27 -34.52 -8.21
C ASP A 202 -17.22 -33.46 -7.66
N GLU A 203 -18.52 -33.75 -7.56
CA GLU A 203 -19.49 -32.83 -6.99
C GLU A 203 -19.10 -32.42 -5.56
N VAL A 204 -18.86 -33.41 -4.70
CA VAL A 204 -18.52 -33.19 -3.28
C VAL A 204 -17.19 -32.44 -3.17
N ARG A 205 -16.19 -32.84 -3.97
CA ARG A 205 -14.86 -32.23 -3.95
C ARG A 205 -14.89 -30.77 -4.38
N LEU A 206 -15.57 -30.44 -5.47
CA LEU A 206 -15.69 -29.06 -5.95
C LEU A 206 -16.37 -28.16 -4.91
N ARG A 207 -17.45 -28.63 -4.28
CA ARG A 207 -18.13 -27.91 -3.20
C ARG A 207 -17.23 -27.73 -1.98
N GLY A 208 -16.49 -28.77 -1.60
CA GLY A 208 -15.53 -28.72 -0.49
C GLY A 208 -14.48 -27.63 -0.70
N ILE A 209 -13.82 -27.63 -1.86
CA ILE A 209 -12.81 -26.63 -2.21
C ILE A 209 -13.42 -25.22 -2.25
N ALA A 210 -14.60 -25.06 -2.88
CA ALA A 210 -15.29 -23.76 -2.94
C ALA A 210 -15.57 -23.19 -1.54
N ASN A 211 -16.09 -24.04 -0.63
CA ASN A 211 -16.40 -23.64 0.74
C ASN A 211 -15.13 -23.26 1.52
N GLU A 212 -14.04 -24.00 1.35
CA GLU A 212 -12.77 -23.74 2.04
C GLU A 212 -12.11 -22.45 1.55
N ILE A 213 -12.16 -22.17 0.23
CA ILE A 213 -11.73 -20.87 -0.33
C ILE A 213 -12.56 -19.73 0.28
N VAL A 214 -13.89 -19.87 0.35
CA VAL A 214 -14.76 -18.84 0.94
C VAL A 214 -14.49 -18.65 2.44
N ALA A 215 -14.23 -19.73 3.18
CA ALA A 215 -13.88 -19.65 4.60
C ALA A 215 -12.60 -18.85 4.83
N GLN A 216 -11.52 -19.13 4.07
CA GLN A 216 -10.25 -18.40 4.17
C GLN A 216 -10.42 -16.91 3.79
N LEU A 217 -11.18 -16.62 2.72
CA LEU A 217 -11.49 -15.25 2.33
C LEU A 217 -12.33 -14.49 3.38
N ASN A 218 -13.20 -15.19 4.11
CA ASN A 218 -14.02 -14.60 5.17
C ASN A 218 -13.23 -14.38 6.47
N GLU A 219 -12.30 -15.27 6.83
CA GLU A 219 -11.36 -15.05 7.95
C GLU A 219 -10.49 -13.80 7.74
N ASP A 220 -10.14 -13.52 6.48
CA ASP A 220 -9.43 -12.29 6.11
C ASP A 220 -10.30 -11.03 6.19
N ARG A 221 -11.60 -11.14 5.85
CA ARG A 221 -12.57 -10.04 5.96
C ARG A 221 -13.06 -9.79 7.40
N GLY A 222 -12.98 -10.79 8.26
CA GLY A 222 -13.40 -10.74 9.66
C GLY A 222 -12.38 -10.14 10.63
N ASN A 223 -11.30 -9.50 10.15
CA ASN A 223 -10.30 -8.91 11.04
C ASN A 223 -10.88 -7.69 11.78
N GLU A 224 -11.42 -7.91 12.99
CA GLU A 224 -11.93 -6.87 13.90
C GLU A 224 -10.95 -5.70 14.02
N THR A 225 -9.64 -5.98 14.02
CA THR A 225 -8.60 -4.93 14.09
C THR A 225 -8.61 -4.03 12.85
N ALA A 226 -8.83 -4.59 11.65
CA ALA A 226 -8.91 -3.82 10.42
C ALA A 226 -10.18 -2.98 10.34
N ASP A 227 -11.31 -3.50 10.83
CA ASP A 227 -12.56 -2.75 10.96
C ASP A 227 -12.42 -1.60 11.98
N LEU A 228 -11.88 -1.88 13.16
CA LEU A 228 -11.56 -0.85 14.17
C LEU A 228 -10.60 0.22 13.62
N ARG A 229 -9.61 -0.17 12.81
CA ARG A 229 -8.70 0.76 12.13
C ARG A 229 -9.46 1.69 11.16
N ASN A 230 -10.43 1.18 10.41
CA ASN A 230 -11.25 1.98 9.50
C ASN A 230 -12.20 2.94 10.25
N ARG A 231 -12.75 2.49 11.38
CA ARG A 231 -13.56 3.33 12.28
C ARG A 231 -12.73 4.45 12.90
N ALA A 232 -11.52 4.13 13.37
CA ALA A 232 -10.58 5.12 13.90
C ALA A 232 -10.17 6.14 12.83
N TRP A 233 -9.92 5.67 11.60
CA TRP A 233 -9.68 6.54 10.44
C TRP A 233 -10.84 7.52 10.21
N THR A 234 -12.07 7.01 10.19
CA THR A 234 -13.28 7.81 9.96
C THR A 234 -13.41 8.94 11.00
N GLN A 235 -13.22 8.63 12.29
CA GLN A 235 -13.26 9.65 13.35
C GLN A 235 -12.14 10.68 13.21
N LEU A 236 -10.91 10.24 12.90
CA LEU A 236 -9.77 11.13 12.75
C LEU A 236 -9.96 12.10 11.58
N VAL A 237 -10.41 11.62 10.43
CA VAL A 237 -10.61 12.46 9.23
C VAL A 237 -11.67 13.53 9.50
N ALA A 238 -12.78 13.16 10.15
CA ALA A 238 -13.84 14.10 10.50
C ALA A 238 -13.32 15.21 11.44
N THR A 239 -12.67 14.83 12.55
CA THR A 239 -12.12 15.78 13.53
C THR A 239 -11.04 16.66 12.91
N TYR A 240 -10.16 16.08 12.09
CA TYR A 240 -9.11 16.82 11.38
C TYR A 240 -9.71 17.86 10.44
N ALA A 241 -10.73 17.50 9.65
CA ALA A 241 -11.38 18.42 8.72
C ALA A 241 -12.02 19.62 9.44
N HIS A 242 -12.65 19.39 10.60
CA HIS A 242 -13.20 20.46 11.42
C HIS A 242 -12.10 21.39 11.95
N LEU A 243 -11.02 20.83 12.51
CA LEU A 243 -9.89 21.61 13.03
C LEU A 243 -9.14 22.36 11.92
N LYS A 244 -8.99 21.77 10.74
CA LYS A 244 -8.43 22.42 9.56
C LYS A 244 -9.26 23.63 9.14
N SER A 245 -10.58 23.49 9.08
CA SER A 245 -11.48 24.59 8.75
C SER A 245 -11.38 25.72 9.78
N ALA A 246 -11.22 25.38 11.06
CA ALA A 246 -10.96 26.35 12.11
C ALA A 246 -9.60 27.04 11.94
N ALA A 247 -8.55 26.30 11.60
CA ALA A 247 -7.23 26.87 11.34
C ALA A 247 -7.26 27.86 10.17
N ASP A 248 -7.96 27.51 9.08
CA ASP A 248 -8.14 28.41 7.93
C ASP A 248 -8.85 29.70 8.31
N PHE A 249 -9.88 29.59 9.16
CA PHE A 249 -10.60 30.75 9.66
C PHE A 249 -9.71 31.63 10.58
N ILE A 250 -9.05 31.03 11.57
CA ILE A 250 -8.18 31.74 12.52
C ILE A 250 -7.05 32.46 11.78
N PHE A 251 -6.39 31.78 10.85
CA PHE A 251 -5.17 32.25 10.21
C PHE A 251 -5.38 32.80 8.80
N HIS A 252 -6.61 33.12 8.39
CA HIS A 252 -6.92 33.63 7.04
C HIS A 252 -6.13 34.89 6.65
N LYS A 253 -5.71 35.71 7.63
CA LYS A 253 -4.88 36.92 7.39
C LYS A 253 -3.37 36.65 7.45
N SER A 254 -2.96 35.44 7.80
CA SER A 254 -1.56 35.06 8.02
C SER A 254 -1.24 33.80 7.21
N PRO A 255 -0.94 33.91 5.90
CA PRO A 255 -0.70 32.75 5.03
C PRO A 255 0.42 31.83 5.51
N SER A 256 1.45 32.37 6.16
CA SER A 256 2.54 31.59 6.77
C SER A 256 2.08 30.72 7.94
N GLU A 257 1.15 31.21 8.75
CA GLU A 257 0.54 30.46 9.85
C GLU A 257 -0.45 29.42 9.32
N ALA A 258 -1.26 29.77 8.32
CA ALA A 258 -2.20 28.84 7.69
C ALA A 258 -1.46 27.66 7.02
N ALA A 259 -0.27 27.89 6.45
CA ALA A 259 0.55 26.85 5.83
C ALA A 259 1.01 25.74 6.81
N LEU A 260 0.98 25.99 8.12
CA LEU A 260 1.27 24.99 9.15
C LEU A 260 0.18 23.93 9.30
N PHE A 261 -1.02 24.23 8.78
CA PHE A 261 -2.20 23.39 8.90
C PHE A 261 -2.68 22.99 7.50
N PRO A 262 -1.93 22.17 6.74
CA PRO A 262 -2.33 21.71 5.41
C PRO A 262 -3.52 20.75 5.45
N GLY A 263 -4.13 20.44 4.30
CA GLY A 263 -5.13 19.37 4.22
C GLY A 263 -4.48 17.99 4.46
N LEU A 264 -5.17 17.09 5.15
CA LEU A 264 -4.61 15.80 5.59
C LEU A 264 -3.98 15.01 4.43
N ARG A 265 -4.72 14.82 3.32
CA ARG A 265 -4.23 14.08 2.16
C ARG A 265 -3.03 14.76 1.50
N GLN A 266 -3.06 16.09 1.38
CA GLN A 266 -1.95 16.87 0.82
C GLN A 266 -0.68 16.68 1.66
N ALA A 267 -0.81 16.74 2.98
CA ALA A 267 0.30 16.55 3.91
C ALA A 267 0.88 15.14 3.87
N VAL A 268 0.03 14.12 3.82
CA VAL A 268 0.46 12.71 3.68
C VAL A 268 1.21 12.50 2.37
N MET A 269 0.69 13.03 1.24
CA MET A 269 1.35 12.91 -0.06
C MET A 269 2.69 13.63 -0.10
N ALA A 270 2.77 14.84 0.47
CA ALA A 270 4.03 15.58 0.58
C ALA A 270 5.07 14.82 1.43
N SER A 271 4.64 14.17 2.52
CA SER A 271 5.52 13.33 3.33
C SER A 271 6.05 12.10 2.56
N ASN A 272 5.24 11.52 1.68
CA ASN A 272 5.66 10.38 0.87
C ASN A 272 6.67 10.79 -0.21
N ALA A 273 6.43 11.91 -0.90
CA ALA A 273 7.35 12.41 -1.91
C ALA A 273 8.76 12.68 -1.36
N ARG A 274 8.86 13.22 -0.13
CA ARG A 274 10.15 13.48 0.53
C ARG A 274 10.93 12.21 0.85
N ARG A 275 10.27 11.13 1.29
CA ARG A 275 10.94 9.85 1.53
C ARG A 275 11.53 9.29 0.25
N SER A 276 10.81 9.36 -0.86
CA SER A 276 11.33 8.91 -2.15
C SER A 276 12.60 9.67 -2.54
N THR A 277 12.64 10.98 -2.33
CA THR A 277 13.84 11.79 -2.58
C THR A 277 14.98 11.46 -1.61
N GLU A 278 14.70 11.29 -0.31
CA GLU A 278 15.72 10.92 0.69
C GLU A 278 16.31 9.53 0.44
N GLU A 279 15.48 8.54 0.12
CA GLU A 279 15.94 7.19 -0.25
C GLU A 279 16.75 7.19 -1.55
N GLU A 280 16.39 8.04 -2.53
CA GLU A 280 17.14 8.22 -3.78
C GLU A 280 18.49 8.92 -3.55
N THR A 281 18.56 9.94 -2.69
CA THR A 281 19.83 10.58 -2.32
C THR A 281 20.71 9.75 -1.37
N ALA A 282 20.14 8.85 -0.58
CA ALA A 282 20.90 7.95 0.29
C ALA A 282 21.49 6.74 -0.47
N ALA A 283 20.99 6.45 -1.67
CA ALA A 283 21.45 5.37 -2.52
C ALA A 283 22.65 5.74 -3.43
N ASP A 284 23.12 6.99 -3.42
CA ASP A 284 24.24 7.43 -4.24
C ASP A 284 25.36 8.11 -3.43
N PRO A 285 26.42 7.37 -3.03
CA PRO A 285 27.70 7.94 -2.67
C PRO A 285 28.69 7.75 -3.84
N THR A 286 28.36 8.25 -5.03
CA THR A 286 29.38 8.57 -6.03
C THR A 286 29.35 10.06 -6.36
N ALA A 287 29.82 10.86 -5.39
CA ALA A 287 30.24 12.22 -5.69
C ALA A 287 31.37 12.19 -6.75
N PRO A 288 31.26 12.93 -7.86
CA PRO A 288 32.38 13.12 -8.77
C PRO A 288 33.38 14.04 -8.07
N VAL A 289 34.58 13.54 -7.80
CA VAL A 289 35.69 14.38 -7.36
C VAL A 289 36.07 15.26 -8.55
N SER A 290 35.73 16.54 -8.46
CA SER A 290 36.28 17.60 -9.31
C SER A 290 37.81 17.59 -9.19
N ALA A 291 38.49 17.25 -10.28
CA ALA A 291 39.93 17.41 -10.42
C ALA A 291 40.22 18.80 -10.99
N ASP A 292 41.07 19.57 -10.32
CA ASP A 292 41.97 20.54 -10.96
C ASP A 292 43.21 20.77 -10.07
N PRO A 293 44.33 21.32 -10.57
CA PRO A 293 45.58 20.55 -10.66
C PRO A 293 46.74 21.21 -9.88
N ALA A 294 47.62 20.42 -9.27
CA ALA A 294 48.90 20.94 -8.77
C ALA A 294 50.01 19.88 -8.79
N ALA A 295 50.94 20.09 -9.72
CA ALA A 295 52.36 19.73 -9.79
C ALA A 295 52.94 18.59 -8.88
N PRO A 296 53.55 17.56 -9.48
CA PRO A 296 54.49 16.68 -8.78
C PRO A 296 55.94 17.16 -8.94
N ALA A 297 56.72 17.03 -7.86
CA ALA A 297 58.18 17.10 -7.86
C ALA A 297 58.76 15.74 -7.42
N PRO A 298 60.00 15.40 -7.81
CA PRO A 298 60.32 14.15 -8.49
C PRO A 298 61.21 13.20 -7.68
N VAL A 299 61.12 11.88 -7.90
CA VAL A 299 62.21 10.94 -7.59
C VAL A 299 62.21 9.73 -8.55
N GLU A 300 63.27 9.70 -9.37
CA GLU A 300 64.09 8.57 -9.86
C GLU A 300 63.48 7.36 -10.62
N GLN A 301 63.89 7.28 -11.90
CA GLN A 301 64.11 6.02 -12.65
C GLN A 301 65.45 5.40 -12.23
N PRO A 302 65.61 4.06 -12.28
CA PRO A 302 66.10 3.36 -13.48
C PRO A 302 65.43 1.96 -13.65
N ALA A 303 65.54 1.15 -14.70
CA ALA A 303 66.13 1.14 -16.03
C ALA A 303 65.52 -0.08 -16.79
N THR A 304 65.28 0.09 -18.10
CA THR A 304 65.54 -0.81 -19.26
C THR A 304 65.63 -2.35 -19.04
N ALA A 305 65.14 -3.27 -19.87
CA ALA A 305 65.04 -3.38 -21.33
C ALA A 305 64.18 -4.65 -21.72
N PRO A 306 64.21 -5.25 -22.94
CA PRO A 306 63.02 -5.31 -23.80
C PRO A 306 62.61 -6.73 -24.33
N VAL A 307 61.43 -6.78 -24.97
CA VAL A 307 61.04 -7.56 -26.18
C VAL A 307 61.22 -9.10 -26.21
N ALA A 308 60.10 -9.82 -26.41
CA ALA A 308 59.82 -10.71 -27.57
C ALA A 308 58.80 -11.83 -27.21
N GLY A 309 57.92 -12.18 -28.17
CA GLY A 309 57.42 -13.56 -28.27
C GLY A 309 55.89 -13.76 -28.30
N ILE A 310 55.34 -13.81 -29.51
CA ILE A 310 54.04 -14.38 -29.94
C ILE A 310 54.06 -15.93 -29.73
N PRO A 311 53.07 -16.79 -30.12
CA PRO A 311 51.60 -16.73 -30.35
C PRO A 311 50.84 -17.91 -29.68
N GLY A 312 49.51 -17.98 -29.86
CA GLY A 312 48.84 -19.26 -30.14
C GLY A 312 47.66 -19.69 -29.27
N LEU A 313 46.44 -19.43 -29.80
CA LEU A 313 45.23 -20.27 -29.67
C LEU A 313 45.52 -21.73 -30.14
N PRO A 314 44.68 -22.79 -29.94
CA PRO A 314 43.20 -22.76 -29.93
C PRO A 314 42.46 -23.87 -29.12
N GLY A 315 41.12 -23.85 -29.21
CA GLY A 315 40.23 -25.03 -29.16
C GLY A 315 39.67 -25.36 -27.77
N GLY A 316 38.37 -25.32 -27.47
CA GLY A 316 37.20 -25.54 -28.32
C GLY A 316 36.81 -27.02 -28.30
N SER A 317 35.80 -27.39 -27.50
CA SER A 317 34.76 -28.36 -27.91
C SER A 317 33.61 -28.47 -26.89
N PRO A 318 32.41 -28.88 -27.35
CA PRO A 318 31.13 -28.70 -26.65
C PRO A 318 30.42 -30.03 -26.29
N LEU A 319 29.31 -29.83 -25.57
CA LEU A 319 28.08 -30.61 -25.34
C LEU A 319 27.79 -31.97 -26.02
N ILE A 320 26.91 -32.69 -25.29
CA ILE A 320 25.89 -33.70 -25.68
C ILE A 320 26.26 -35.18 -25.57
N GLY A 321 25.60 -35.82 -24.61
CA GLY A 321 25.19 -37.22 -24.54
C GLY A 321 24.01 -37.31 -23.59
#